data_AF-A0A354X7L6-F1
#
_entry.id   AF-A0A354X7L6-F1
#
_cell.length_a   1.000
_cell.length_b   1.000
_cell.length_c   1.000
_cell.angle_alpha   90.00
_cell.angle_beta   90.00
_cell.angle_gamma   90.00
#
_symmetry.space_group_name_H-M   'P 1'
#
loop_
_entity.id
_entity.type
_entity.pdbx_description
1 polymer ?
#
loop_
_entity_poly.entity_id
_entity_poly.type
_entity_poly.pdbx_seq_one_letter_code
_entity_poly.pdbx_strand_id
1 'polypeptide(L)' 'MKYLIVGLGNIGREYENTRHNIGFMVLDAFA' A
#
# COMPACT_ATOMS: atom_id res chain seq x y z
N MET A 1 8.75 17.78 13.78
CA MET A 1 9.36 16.65 13.05
C MET A 1 8.53 16.40 11.80
N LYS A 2 9.12 16.03 10.66
CA LYS A 2 8.38 15.61 9.47
C LYS A 2 8.65 14.14 9.22
N TYR A 3 7.61 13.36 8.91
CA TYR A 3 7.70 11.94 8.61
C TYR A 3 7.17 11.70 7.19
N LEU A 4 7.76 10.72 6.51
CA LEU A 4 7.27 10.20 5.23
C LEU A 4 7.04 8.70 5.42
N ILE A 5 5.79 8.27 5.23
CA ILE A 5 5.39 6.87 5.27
C ILE A 5 4.98 6.50 3.85
N VAL A 6 5.51 5.38 3.34
CA VAL A 6 5.28 4.92 1.96
C VAL A 6 4.82 3.47 2.00
N GLY A 7 3.79 3.17 1.22
CA GLY A 7 3.32 1.82 0.94
C GLY A 7 3.77 1.40 -0.46
N LEU A 8 4.46 0.26 -0.56
CA LEU A 8 4.85 -0.32 -1.84
C LEU A 8 3.77 -1.30 -2.35
N GLY A 9 3.66 -1.40 -3.67
CA GLY A 9 2.72 -2.29 -4.36
C GLY A 9 2.74 -2.10 -5.87
N ASN A 10 1.98 -2.95 -6.57
CA ASN A 10 1.76 -2.89 -8.02
C ASN A 10 0.39 -2.26 -8.33
N ILE A 11 0.32 -1.46 -9.39
CA ILE A 11 -0.93 -0.85 -9.88
C ILE A 11 -1.70 -1.81 -10.78
N GLY A 12 -3.03 -1.80 -10.72
CA GLY A 12 -3.93 -2.67 -11.51
C GLY A 12 -4.85 -3.51 -10.63
N ARG A 13 -6.08 -3.77 -11.11
CA ARG A 13 -7.10 -4.55 -10.36
C ARG A 13 -6.65 -5.99 -10.10
N GLU A 14 -5.84 -6.53 -11.00
CA GLU A 14 -5.28 -7.87 -10.89
C GLU A 14 -4.29 -8.03 -9.72
N TYR A 15 -3.73 -6.93 -9.20
CA TYR A 15 -2.74 -6.96 -8.10
C TYR A 15 -3.33 -6.61 -6.73
N GLU A 16 -4.57 -6.13 -6.68
CA GLU A 16 -5.21 -5.54 -5.50
C GLU A 16 -5.11 -6.43 -4.26
N ASN A 17 -5.32 -7.74 -4.42
CA ASN A 17 -5.31 -8.71 -3.33
C ASN A 17 -4.05 -9.61 -3.30
N THR A 18 -2.96 -9.17 -3.92
CA THR A 18 -1.69 -9.89 -3.85
C THR A 18 -0.91 -9.50 -2.59
N ARG A 19 -0.12 -10.42 -2.04
CA ARG A 19 0.74 -10.15 -0.88
C ARG A 19 1.74 -9.01 -1.11
N HIS A 20 2.08 -8.74 -2.37
CA HIS A 20 2.98 -7.65 -2.76
C HIS A 20 2.37 -6.26 -2.50
N ASN A 21 1.04 -6.17 -2.42
CA ASN A 21 0.30 -4.92 -2.21
C ASN A 21 -0.05 -4.66 -0.74
N ILE A 22 0.54 -5.40 0.20
CA ILE A 22 0.30 -5.16 1.63
C ILE A 22 0.66 -3.72 2.05
N GLY A 23 1.65 -3.10 1.39
CA GLY A 23 1.98 -1.70 1.64
C GLY A 23 0.83 -0.74 1.31
N PHE A 24 0.12 -0.96 0.21
CA PHE A 24 -1.08 -0.19 -0.12
C PHE A 24 -2.22 -0.47 0.87
N MET A 25 -2.49 -1.74 1.20
CA MET A 25 -3.53 -2.11 2.16
C MET A 25 -3.32 -1.48 3.54
N VAL A 26 -2.07 -1.42 4.01
CA VAL A 26 -1.72 -0.78 5.28
C VAL A 26 -1.96 0.72 5.22
N LEU A 27 -1.61 1.39 4.11
CA LEU A 27 -1.88 2.82 3.95
C LEU A 27 -3.39 3.11 3.92
N ASP A 28 -4.17 2.29 3.21
CA ASP A 28 -5.63 2.43 3.15
C ASP A 28 -6.29 2.27 4.52
N ALA A 29 -5.80 1.34 5.35
CA ALA A 29 -6.30 1.15 6.72
C ALA A 29 -5.78 2.21 7.72
N PHE A 30 -4.72 2.93 7.37
CA PHE A 30 -4.09 3.96 8.20
C PHE A 30 -4.66 5.36 7.93
N ALA A 31 -5.24 5.58 6.75
CA ALA A 31 -5.89 6.83 6.33
C ALA A 31 -7.29 7.01 6.95
#